data_AF-A0A7W8BKD7-F1
#
_entry.id   AF-A0A7W8BKD7-F1
#
_cell.length_a   1.000
_cell.length_b   1.000
_cell.length_c   1.000
_cell.angle_alpha   90.00
_cell.angle_beta   90.00
_cell.angle_gamma   90.00
#
_symmetry.space_group_name_H-M   'P 1'
#
loop_
_entity.id
_entity.type
_entity.pdbx_description
1 polymer ?
#
loop_
_entity_poly.entity_id
_entity_poly.type
_entity_poly.pdbx_seq_one_letter_code
_entity_poly.pdbx_strand_id
1 'polypeptide(L)'
;MEGCTEGFAVATGSAEQKYGAVETEKSSGEGDRSLAFAVTSDAGADSGTAHVEVIRHGSTRAAYYTLDVGKMMNRQDYDVPAALVDAQRAKLD
;
A
#
# COMPACT_ATOMS: atom_id res chain seq x y z
N MET A 1 -10.48 7.39 5.69
CA MET A 1 -10.31 6.99 4.28
C MET A 1 -11.53 7.28 3.40
N GLU A 2 -12.56 7.97 3.92
CA GLU A 2 -13.89 8.08 3.27
C GLU A 2 -13.95 8.76 1.90
N GLY A 3 -12.84 9.33 1.40
CA GLY A 3 -12.78 9.95 0.07
C GLY A 3 -12.00 9.18 -1.00
N CYS A 4 -11.35 8.05 -0.65
CA CYS A 4 -10.49 7.31 -1.59
C CYS A 4 -10.98 5.89 -1.87
N THR A 5 -12.02 5.42 -1.18
CA THR A 5 -12.54 4.05 -1.29
C THR A 5 -13.14 3.74 -2.65
N GLU A 6 -13.66 4.75 -3.35
CA GLU A 6 -14.22 4.60 -4.71
C GLU A 6 -13.16 4.68 -5.82
N GLY A 7 -11.87 4.73 -5.44
CA GLY A 7 -10.78 4.88 -6.38
C GLY A 7 -10.55 6.33 -6.82
N PHE A 8 -9.51 6.52 -7.62
CA PHE A 8 -9.16 7.84 -8.19
C PHE A 8 -8.31 7.67 -9.45
N ALA A 9 -8.34 8.66 -10.34
CA ALA A 9 -7.46 8.72 -11.49
C ALA A 9 -6.27 9.65 -11.21
N VAL A 10 -5.08 9.22 -11.61
CA VAL A 10 -3.85 10.02 -11.56
C VAL A 10 -3.33 10.19 -12.97
N ALA A 11 -3.10 11.43 -13.38
CA ALA A 11 -2.38 11.72 -14.62
C ALA A 11 -0.87 11.72 -14.36
N THR A 12 -0.14 10.84 -15.01
CA THR A 12 1.34 10.80 -15.01
C THR A 12 1.84 11.12 -16.42
N GLY A 13 2.12 12.39 -16.67
CA GLY A 13 2.48 12.87 -18.01
C GLY A 13 1.30 12.74 -18.98
N SER A 14 1.47 11.96 -20.05
CA SER A 14 0.40 11.67 -21.03
C SER A 14 -0.40 10.41 -20.72
N ALA A 15 -0.06 9.68 -19.65
CA ALA A 15 -0.77 8.48 -19.24
C ALA A 15 -1.78 8.81 -18.11
N GLU A 16 -2.99 8.26 -18.22
CA GLU A 16 -3.97 8.24 -17.13
C GLU A 16 -3.89 6.87 -16.46
N GLN A 17 -3.56 6.84 -15.18
CA GLN A 17 -3.55 5.64 -14.37
C GLN A 17 -4.76 5.66 -13.43
N LYS A 18 -5.60 4.62 -13.53
CA LYS A 18 -6.76 4.46 -12.65
C LYS A 18 -6.42 3.55 -11.49
N TYR A 19 -6.75 4.00 -10.29
CA TYR A 19 -6.75 3.20 -9.09
C TYR A 19 -8.20 2.88 -8.75
N GLY A 20 -8.55 1.61 -8.73
CA GLY A 20 -9.93 1.13 -8.62
C GLY A 20 -10.50 1.19 -7.21
N ALA A 21 -9.65 1.02 -6.20
CA ALA A 21 -10.05 1.07 -4.80
C ALA A 21 -8.87 1.34 -3.88
N VAL A 22 -9.18 1.94 -2.73
CA VAL A 22 -8.29 1.99 -1.56
C VAL A 22 -9.03 1.37 -0.38
N GLU A 23 -8.54 0.25 0.13
CA GLU A 23 -9.19 -0.52 1.19
C GLU A 23 -8.38 -0.44 2.48
N THR A 24 -9.05 -0.23 3.61
CA THR A 24 -8.34 -0.19 4.90
C THR A 24 -7.89 -1.58 5.29
N GLU A 25 -6.64 -1.69 5.70
CA GLU A 25 -6.07 -2.93 6.23
C GLU A 25 -5.76 -2.78 7.71
N LYS A 26 -5.60 -3.93 8.38
CA LYS A 26 -5.15 -3.94 9.75
C LYS A 26 -3.69 -3.47 9.80
N SER A 27 -3.47 -2.29 10.37
CA SER A 27 -2.11 -1.81 10.66
C SER A 27 -1.40 -2.72 11.66
N SER A 28 -0.07 -2.70 11.65
CA SER A 28 0.74 -3.32 12.72
C SER A 28 0.35 -2.84 14.12
N GLY A 29 -0.23 -1.63 14.22
CA GLY A 29 -0.60 -1.01 15.49
C GLY A 29 0.60 -0.36 16.18
N GLU A 30 1.69 -0.16 15.45
CA GLU A 30 2.97 0.26 16.01
C GLU A 30 3.32 1.72 15.70
N GLY A 31 4.29 2.26 16.45
CA GLY A 31 4.56 3.70 16.51
C GLY A 31 3.52 4.46 17.35
N ASP A 32 3.58 5.80 17.31
CA ASP A 32 2.58 6.64 17.98
C ASP A 32 1.21 6.55 17.29
N ARG A 33 1.25 6.35 15.97
CA ARG A 33 0.09 6.13 15.09
C ARG A 33 0.54 5.32 13.88
N SER A 34 -0.30 4.37 13.48
CA SER A 34 -0.15 3.63 12.23
C SER A 34 -1.48 3.53 11.47
N LEU A 35 -1.36 3.34 10.16
CA LEU A 35 -2.45 3.11 9.21
C LEU A 35 -1.93 2.12 8.18
N ALA A 36 -2.73 1.12 7.83
CA ALA A 36 -2.46 0.28 6.67
C ALA A 36 -3.64 0.31 5.69
N PHE A 37 -3.33 0.17 4.40
CA PHE A 37 -4.32 0.12 3.34
C PHE A 37 -3.77 -0.56 2.08
N ALA A 38 -4.66 -1.23 1.35
CA ALA A 38 -4.39 -1.76 0.03
C ALA A 38 -4.79 -0.73 -1.03
N VAL A 39 -3.99 -0.62 -2.10
CA VAL A 39 -4.29 0.18 -3.29
C VAL A 39 -4.29 -0.75 -4.49
N THR A 40 -5.43 -0.84 -5.18
CA THR A 40 -5.54 -1.65 -6.41
C THR A 40 -5.49 -0.75 -7.63
N SER A 41 -4.58 -1.03 -8.56
CA SER A 41 -4.53 -0.38 -9.88
C SER A 41 -5.38 -1.15 -10.89
N ASP A 42 -6.18 -0.43 -11.66
CA ASP A 42 -6.93 -0.95 -12.81
C ASP A 42 -6.26 -0.48 -14.11
N ALA A 43 -5.06 -1.00 -14.36
CA ALA A 43 -4.24 -0.69 -15.54
C ALA A 43 -4.15 -1.87 -16.53
N GLY A 44 -5.17 -2.73 -16.59
CA GLY A 44 -5.26 -3.82 -17.56
C GLY A 44 -4.22 -4.93 -17.35
N ALA A 45 -3.13 -4.90 -18.11
CA ALA A 45 -2.03 -5.87 -17.96
C ALA A 45 -1.18 -5.59 -16.71
N ASP A 46 -1.15 -4.33 -16.27
CA ASP A 46 -0.40 -3.87 -15.10
C ASP A 46 -1.31 -3.71 -13.86
N SER A 47 -2.43 -4.43 -13.84
CA SER A 47 -3.33 -4.49 -12.68
C SER A 47 -2.62 -5.19 -11.52
N GLY A 48 -2.62 -4.57 -10.35
CA GLY A 48 -1.98 -5.12 -9.17
C GLY A 48 -2.45 -4.44 -7.88
N THR A 49 -2.29 -5.16 -6.77
CA THR A 49 -2.54 -4.63 -5.43
C THR A 49 -1.22 -4.33 -4.76
N ALA A 50 -1.06 -3.10 -4.28
CA ALA A 50 0.03 -2.70 -3.40
C ALA A 50 -0.50 -2.62 -1.96
N HIS A 51 0.20 -3.26 -1.02
CA HIS A 51 -0.10 -3.14 0.41
C HIS A 51 0.77 -2.06 1.01
N VAL A 52 0.15 -1.06 1.63
CA VAL A 52 0.83 0.12 2.16
C VAL A 52 0.65 0.21 3.66
N GLU A 53 1.75 0.45 4.38
CA GLU A 53 1.74 0.77 5.78
C GLU A 53 2.42 2.11 6.04
N VAL A 54 1.74 2.98 6.77
CA VAL A 54 2.24 4.29 7.20
C VAL A 54 2.39 4.29 8.70
N ILE A 55 3.59 4.55 9.18
CA ILE A 55 3.94 4.59 10.60
C ILE A 55 4.47 5.98 10.96
N ARG A 56 4.07 6.46 12.14
CA ARG A 56 4.64 7.66 12.76
C ARG A 56 5.41 7.29 14.01
N HIS A 57 6.66 7.75 14.08
CA HIS A 57 7.49 7.67 15.28
C HIS A 57 8.05 9.07 15.59
N GLY A 58 7.50 9.74 16.61
CA GLY A 58 7.79 11.13 16.94
C GLY A 58 7.46 12.10 15.78
N SER A 59 8.51 12.76 15.27
CA SER A 59 8.43 13.64 14.09
C SER A 59 8.57 12.90 12.76
N THR A 60 9.01 11.64 12.78
CA THR A 60 9.27 10.85 11.58
C THR A 60 7.98 10.20 11.08
N ARG A 61 7.75 10.28 9.77
CA ARG A 61 6.69 9.55 9.07
C ARG A 61 7.33 8.67 8.02
N ALA A 62 7.06 7.38 8.07
CA ALA A 62 7.51 6.41 7.08
C ALA A 62 6.30 5.79 6.38
N ALA A 63 6.43 5.56 5.08
CA ALA A 63 5.47 4.82 4.29
C ALA A 63 6.19 3.66 3.61
N TYR A 64 5.74 2.44 3.87
CA TYR A 64 6.22 1.22 3.26
C TYR A 64 5.16 0.74 2.30
N TYR A 65 5.55 0.40 1.07
CA TYR A 65 4.67 -0.27 0.13
C TYR A 65 5.32 -1.59 -0.28
N THR A 66 4.52 -2.63 -0.38
CA THR A 66 4.94 -3.94 -0.86
C THR A 66 4.25 -4.24 -2.18
N LEU A 67 5.00 -4.81 -3.12
CA LEU A 67 4.55 -5.30 -4.41
C LEU A 67 5.14 -6.69 -4.64
N ASP A 68 4.29 -7.71 -4.68
CA ASP A 68 4.70 -9.04 -5.17
C ASP A 68 4.49 -9.08 -6.69
N VAL A 69 5.58 -8.86 -7.45
CA VAL A 69 5.53 -8.82 -8.91
C VAL A 69 5.09 -10.17 -9.50
N GLY A 70 5.51 -11.29 -8.91
CA GLY A 70 5.16 -12.61 -9.41
C GLY A 70 3.66 -12.87 -9.27
N LYS A 71 3.09 -12.53 -8.11
CA LYS A 71 1.66 -12.65 -7.87
C LYS A 71 0.84 -11.61 -8.62
N MET A 72 1.34 -10.38 -8.78
CA MET A 72 0.73 -9.35 -9.63
C MET A 72 0.59 -9.84 -11.08
N MET A 73 1.65 -10.38 -11.68
CA MET A 73 1.60 -10.92 -13.06
C MET A 73 0.59 -12.06 -13.22
N ASN A 74 0.34 -12.81 -12.14
CA ASN A 74 -0.65 -13.89 -12.10
C ASN A 74 -2.02 -13.45 -11.57
N ARG A 75 -2.22 -12.16 -11.28
CA ARG A 75 -3.43 -11.60 -10.65
C ARG A 75 -3.85 -12.34 -9.38
N GLN A 76 -2.88 -12.62 -8.52
CA GLN A 76 -3.08 -13.29 -7.25
C GLN A 76 -2.90 -12.32 -6.08
N ASP A 77 -3.75 -12.46 -5.08
CA ASP A 77 -3.62 -11.74 -3.83
C ASP A 77 -2.45 -12.27 -3.00
N TYR A 78 -1.96 -11.42 -2.11
CA TYR A 78 -0.91 -11.76 -1.18
C TYR A 78 -1.01 -10.97 0.10
N ASP A 79 -0.55 -11.58 1.17
CA ASP A 79 -0.33 -10.89 2.43
C ASP A 79 1.12 -10.46 2.53
N VAL A 80 1.36 -9.34 3.20
CA VAL A 80 2.71 -8.94 3.59
C VAL A 80 3.12 -9.75 4.83
N PRO A 81 4.22 -10.53 4.78
CA PRO A 81 4.68 -11.25 5.96
C PRO A 81 5.02 -10.29 7.11
N ALA A 82 4.54 -10.59 8.32
CA ALA A 82 4.80 -9.77 9.51
C ALA A 82 6.30 -9.52 9.74
N ALA A 83 7.15 -10.53 9.49
CA ALA A 83 8.60 -10.38 9.60
C ALA A 83 9.19 -9.31 8.66
N LEU A 84 8.56 -9.05 7.50
CA LEU A 84 8.97 -7.96 6.61
C LEU A 84 8.63 -6.61 7.21
N VAL A 85 7.43 -6.49 7.79
CA VAL A 85 6.96 -5.29 8.49
C VAL A 85 7.88 -4.97 9.67
N ASP A 86 8.20 -5.98 10.50
CA ASP A 86 9.11 -5.84 11.64
C ASP A 86 10.51 -5.37 11.21
N ALA A 87 11.03 -5.93 10.10
CA ALA A 87 12.34 -5.54 9.56
C ALA A 87 12.36 -4.10 9.02
N GLN A 88 11.25 -3.63 8.45
CA GLN A 88 11.13 -2.24 7.98
C GLN A 88 10.99 -1.26 9.15
N ARG A 89 10.24 -1.65 10.18
CA ARG A 89 10.10 -0.89 11.42
C ARG A 89 11.46 -0.65 12.09
N ALA A 90 12.28 -1.68 12.25
CA ALA A 90 13.56 -1.60 12.95
C ALA A 90 14.56 -0.58 12.36
N LYS A 91 14.24 0.03 11.20
CA LYS A 91 15.00 1.12 10.58
C LYS A 91 14.62 2.52 11.11
N LEU A 92 13.52 2.64 11.85
CA LEU A 92 13.00 3.90 12.41
C LEU A 92 13.33 4.11 13.89
N ASP A 93 13.85 3.07 14.54
CA ASP A 93 14.41 3.11 15.90
C ASP A 93 15.85 3.65 15.87
#